data_AF-A0A9W8K0K3-F1
#
_entry.id   AF-A0A9W8K0K3-F1
#
_cell.length_a   1.000
_cell.length_b   1.000
_cell.length_c   1.000
_cell.angle_alpha   90.00
_cell.angle_beta   90.00
_cell.angle_gamma   90.00
#
_symmetry.space_group_name_H-M   'P 1'
#
loop_
_entity.id
_entity.type
_entity.pdbx_description
1 polymer ?
#
loop_
_entity_poly.entity_id
_entity_poly.type
_entity_poly.pdbx_seq_one_letter_code
_entity_poly.pdbx_strand_id
1 'polypeptide(L)'
;MKFTLLPVVVFLAAAATSVLGQVDGVNVDDMFERDLDSEDHLEARDVHTNLALAVRELEEVRQRSLDHAYHVKRTMETLERRSRSTCYAACAVQFSGANKIACMRRCDKIWGNRK
;
A
#
# COMPACT_ATOMS: atom_id res chain seq x y z
N MET A 1 -32.60 13.69 -3.97
CA MET A 1 -31.72 13.06 -4.98
C MET A 1 -30.70 12.20 -4.24
N LYS A 2 -30.67 10.89 -4.50
CA LYS A 2 -29.94 9.88 -3.70
C LYS A 2 -28.67 9.52 -4.47
N PHE A 3 -27.50 10.02 -4.04
CA PHE A 3 -26.22 9.72 -4.67
C PHE A 3 -25.72 8.35 -4.19
N THR A 4 -25.88 7.33 -5.04
CA THR A 4 -25.28 6.01 -4.87
C THR A 4 -23.80 6.05 -5.26
N LEU A 5 -22.95 6.47 -4.32
CA LEU A 5 -21.48 6.49 -4.44
C LEU A 5 -20.81 5.14 -4.10
N LEU A 6 -21.59 4.05 -4.00
CA LEU A 6 -21.08 2.76 -3.52
C LEU A 6 -20.36 1.88 -4.57
N PRO A 7 -20.74 1.82 -5.87
CA PRO A 7 -20.15 0.83 -6.77
C PRO A 7 -18.77 1.24 -7.29
N VAL A 8 -18.45 2.54 -7.33
CA VAL A 8 -17.18 3.00 -7.92
C VAL A 8 -15.98 2.68 -7.01
N VAL A 9 -16.16 2.74 -5.69
CA VAL A 9 -15.08 2.49 -4.73
C VAL A 9 -14.71 1.00 -4.67
N VAL A 10 -15.65 0.10 -4.95
CA VAL A 10 -15.39 -1.35 -4.97
C VAL A 10 -14.60 -1.77 -6.21
N PHE A 11 -14.81 -1.11 -7.36
CA PHE A 11 -14.04 -1.39 -8.57
C PHE A 11 -12.58 -0.93 -8.50
N LEU A 12 -12.27 0.13 -7.76
CA LEU A 12 -10.90 0.63 -7.58
C LEU A 12 -10.04 -0.27 -6.68
N ALA A 13 -10.65 -1.09 -5.82
CA ALA A 13 -9.91 -2.00 -4.94
C ALA A 13 -9.45 -3.30 -5.64
N ALA A 14 -10.15 -3.74 -6.70
CA ALA A 14 -9.84 -4.98 -7.41
C ALA A 14 -8.68 -4.85 -8.41
N ALA A 15 -8.38 -3.63 -8.89
CA ALA A 15 -7.29 -3.41 -9.84
C ALA A 15 -5.89 -3.35 -9.19
N ALA A 16 -5.83 -3.10 -7.88
CA ALA A 16 -4.56 -2.96 -7.15
C ALA A 16 -3.94 -4.31 -6.74
N THR A 17 -4.72 -5.38 -6.66
CA THR A 17 -4.23 -6.72 -6.28
C THR A 17 -3.63 -7.51 -7.44
N SER A 18 -3.90 -7.12 -8.69
CA SER A 18 -3.39 -7.80 -9.88
C SER A 18 -1.93 -7.50 -10.24
N VAL A 19 -1.26 -6.55 -9.57
CA VAL A 19 0.13 -6.15 -9.92
C VAL A 19 1.17 -6.76 -8.96
N LEU A 20 0.76 -7.35 -7.84
CA LEU A 20 1.69 -7.88 -6.81
C LEU A 20 1.81 -9.41 -6.76
N GLY A 21 1.14 -10.15 -7.67
CA GLY A 21 1.03 -11.61 -7.63
C GLY A 21 1.71 -12.41 -8.75
N GLN A 22 2.53 -11.81 -9.61
CA GLN A 22 3.16 -12.49 -10.76
C GLN A 22 4.70 -12.40 -10.76
N VAL A 23 5.35 -12.53 -9.60
CA VAL A 23 6.80 -12.72 -9.54
C VAL A 23 7.11 -14.01 -8.78
N ASP A 24 6.60 -15.12 -9.31
CA ASP A 24 7.14 -16.45 -9.02
C ASP A 24 7.77 -16.97 -10.31
N GLY A 25 9.10 -17.00 -10.33
CA GLY A 25 9.87 -17.95 -11.13
C GLY A 25 10.07 -17.66 -12.62
N VAL A 26 10.48 -16.46 -13.02
CA VAL A 26 11.25 -16.35 -14.28
C VAL A 26 12.70 -16.68 -13.94
N ASN A 27 13.08 -17.94 -14.17
CA ASN A 27 14.45 -18.41 -14.06
C ASN A 27 15.24 -17.83 -15.24
N VAL A 28 15.97 -16.74 -15.01
CA VAL A 28 16.73 -16.00 -16.04
C VAL A 28 18.04 -16.71 -16.43
N ASP A 29 18.38 -17.81 -15.75
CA ASP A 29 19.68 -18.50 -15.91
C ASP A 29 19.80 -19.36 -17.18
N ASP A 30 18.72 -19.73 -17.87
CA ASP A 30 18.77 -20.69 -19.00
C ASP A 30 19.01 -20.05 -20.40
N MET A 31 19.26 -18.74 -20.48
CA MET A 31 19.31 -18.02 -21.77
C MET A 31 20.72 -17.61 -22.22
N PHE A 32 21.79 -18.09 -21.56
CA PHE A 32 23.17 -17.65 -21.81
C PHE A 32 24.09 -18.64 -22.55
N GLU A 33 23.59 -19.75 -23.10
CA GLU A 33 24.43 -20.73 -23.84
C GLU A 33 24.19 -20.75 -25.37
N ARG A 34 24.06 -19.58 -26.02
CA ARG A 34 24.00 -19.56 -27.50
C ARG A 34 24.87 -18.49 -28.14
N ASP A 35 25.90 -19.00 -28.80
CA ASP A 35 26.64 -18.48 -29.96
C ASP A 35 27.11 -17.02 -29.88
N LEU A 36 28.24 -16.84 -29.18
CA LEU A 36 29.12 -15.67 -29.28
C LEU A 36 30.06 -15.84 -30.47
N ASP A 37 29.59 -15.53 -31.68
CA ASP A 37 30.49 -15.22 -32.79
C ASP A 37 29.79 -14.24 -33.75
N SER A 38 30.54 -13.21 -34.17
CA SER A 38 30.20 -12.09 -35.07
C SER A 38 29.57 -10.84 -34.44
N GLU A 39 30.31 -9.72 -34.54
CA GLU A 39 29.95 -8.28 -34.53
C GLU A 39 28.88 -7.66 -33.59
N ASP A 40 28.07 -8.42 -32.85
CA ASP A 40 26.93 -7.95 -32.03
C ASP A 40 27.30 -7.57 -30.57
N HIS A 41 28.59 -7.63 -30.22
CA HIS A 41 29.06 -7.30 -28.87
C HIS A 41 28.94 -5.82 -28.49
N LEU A 42 28.93 -4.91 -29.46
CA LEU A 42 28.67 -3.48 -29.20
C LEU A 42 27.19 -3.22 -28.92
N GLU A 43 26.28 -3.88 -29.66
CA GLU A 43 24.84 -3.76 -29.44
C GLU A 43 24.39 -4.43 -28.13
N ALA A 44 24.94 -5.61 -27.80
CA ALA A 44 24.66 -6.28 -26.53
C ALA A 44 25.11 -5.44 -25.32
N ARG A 45 26.24 -4.74 -25.42
CA ARG A 45 26.73 -3.85 -24.35
C ARG A 45 25.83 -2.64 -24.16
N ASP A 46 25.33 -2.04 -25.23
CA ASP A 46 24.36 -0.93 -25.13
C ASP A 46 23.01 -1.41 -24.58
N VAL A 47 22.54 -2.60 -24.96
CA VAL A 47 21.32 -3.20 -24.38
C VAL A 47 21.49 -3.48 -22.88
N HIS A 48 22.63 -4.04 -22.45
CA HIS A 48 22.91 -4.25 -21.03
C HIS A 48 22.99 -2.94 -20.24
N THR A 49 23.59 -1.90 -20.83
CA THR A 49 23.72 -0.60 -20.17
C THR A 49 22.36 0.09 -20.04
N ASN A 50 21.53 0.05 -21.09
CA ASN A 50 20.16 0.59 -21.07
C ASN A 50 19.25 -0.20 -20.11
N LEU A 51 19.40 -1.52 -20.03
CA LEU A 51 18.68 -2.35 -19.08
C LEU A 51 19.08 -2.03 -17.64
N ALA A 52 20.38 -1.87 -17.37
CA ALA A 52 20.87 -1.49 -16.03
C ALA A 52 20.36 -0.11 -15.59
N LEU A 53 20.28 0.85 -16.51
CA LEU A 53 19.70 2.18 -16.27
C LEU A 53 18.19 2.08 -15.97
N ALA A 54 17.44 1.32 -16.76
CA ALA A 54 16.01 1.13 -16.56
C ALA A 54 15.67 0.43 -15.24
N VAL A 55 16.45 -0.58 -14.84
CA VAL A 55 16.30 -1.27 -13.54
C VAL A 55 16.54 -0.29 -12.39
N ARG A 56 17.58 0.55 -12.49
CA ARG A 56 17.87 1.54 -11.46
C ARG A 56 16.75 2.58 -11.31
N GLU A 57 16.20 3.06 -12.41
CA GLU A 57 15.04 3.96 -12.38
C GLU A 57 13.82 3.32 -11.72
N LEU A 58 13.55 2.04 -12.02
CA LEU A 58 12.48 1.27 -11.39
C LEU A 58 12.71 1.10 -9.88
N GLU A 59 13.95 0.85 -9.44
CA GLU A 59 14.30 0.79 -8.02
C GLU A 59 14.10 2.15 -7.32
N GLU A 60 14.48 3.26 -7.96
CA GLU A 60 14.26 4.61 -7.43
C GLU A 60 12.76 4.97 -7.31
N VAL A 61 11.94 4.53 -8.27
CA VAL A 61 10.47 4.68 -8.20
C VAL A 61 9.89 3.80 -7.09
N ARG A 62 10.36 2.56 -6.96
CA ARG A 62 9.95 1.64 -5.89
C ARG A 62 10.28 2.22 -4.51
N GLN A 63 11.48 2.74 -4.33
CA GLN A 63 11.92 3.31 -3.06
C GLN A 63 11.06 4.52 -2.67
N ARG A 64 10.81 5.45 -3.60
CA ARG A 64 9.89 6.58 -3.37
C ARG A 64 8.48 6.11 -3.00
N SER A 65 7.99 5.08 -3.66
CA SER A 65 6.66 4.52 -3.39
C SER A 65 6.56 3.91 -1.99
N LEU A 66 7.61 3.22 -1.54
CA LEU A 66 7.70 2.68 -0.18
C LEU A 66 7.76 3.80 0.87
N ASP A 67 8.53 4.85 0.62
CA ASP A 67 8.60 6.02 1.51
C ASP A 67 7.23 6.71 1.62
N HIS A 68 6.53 6.92 0.49
CA HIS A 68 5.18 7.46 0.48
C HIS A 68 4.20 6.58 1.28
N ALA A 69 4.24 5.25 1.08
CA ALA A 69 3.42 4.32 1.83
C ALA A 69 3.70 4.39 3.35
N TYR A 70 4.97 4.52 3.73
CA TYR A 70 5.37 4.69 5.13
C TYR A 70 4.82 5.99 5.74
N HIS A 71 4.88 7.11 5.01
CA HIS A 71 4.32 8.39 5.46
C HIS A 71 2.80 8.34 5.61
N VAL A 72 2.10 7.71 4.67
CA VAL A 72 0.64 7.51 4.75
C VAL A 72 0.28 6.66 5.97
N LYS A 73 0.99 5.55 6.20
CA LYS A 73 0.79 4.70 7.37
C LYS A 73 0.91 5.49 8.68
N ARG A 74 1.99 6.27 8.84
CA ARG A 74 2.21 7.07 10.05
C ARG A 74 1.12 8.11 10.28
N THR A 75 0.62 8.72 9.20
CA THR A 75 -0.50 9.67 9.24
C THR A 75 -1.79 8.97 9.70
N MET A 76 -2.06 7.78 9.16
CA MET A 76 -3.23 6.98 9.53
C MET A 76 -3.18 6.55 11.00
N GLU A 77 -2.05 6.08 11.50
CA GLU A 77 -1.88 5.74 12.93
C GLU A 77 -2.12 6.95 13.85
N THR A 78 -1.68 8.13 13.41
CA THR A 78 -1.91 9.37 14.16
C THR A 78 -3.38 9.77 14.16
N LEU A 79 -4.05 9.66 13.02
CA LEU A 79 -5.48 9.94 12.88
C LEU A 79 -6.32 8.97 13.71
N GLU A 80 -5.96 7.67 13.72
CA GLU A 80 -6.60 6.65 14.55
C GLU A 80 -6.50 7.01 16.04
N ARG A 81 -5.29 7.34 16.53
CA ARG A 81 -5.11 7.74 17.94
C ARG A 81 -5.94 8.98 18.30
N ARG A 82 -5.95 10.00 17.42
CA ARG A 82 -6.72 11.24 17.63
C ARG A 82 -8.21 10.97 17.65
N SER A 83 -8.73 10.30 16.63
CA SER A 83 -10.16 9.99 16.51
C SER A 83 -10.66 9.10 17.66
N ARG A 84 -9.85 8.15 18.12
CA ARG A 84 -10.13 7.36 19.33
C ARG A 84 -10.24 8.26 20.57
N SER A 85 -9.26 9.14 20.80
CA SER A 85 -9.30 10.09 21.91
C SER A 85 -10.53 11.01 21.85
N THR A 86 -10.84 11.55 20.67
CA THR A 86 -12.02 12.41 20.44
C THR A 86 -13.33 11.67 20.74
N CYS A 87 -13.44 10.39 20.38
CA CYS A 87 -14.63 9.58 20.68
C CYS A 87 -14.87 9.50 22.20
N TYR A 88 -13.84 9.17 22.98
CA TYR A 88 -13.97 9.10 24.43
C TYR A 88 -14.23 10.47 25.06
N ALA A 89 -13.59 11.53 24.56
CA ALA A 89 -13.83 12.89 25.01
C ALA A 89 -15.29 13.31 24.79
N ALA A 90 -15.85 13.03 23.61
CA ALA A 90 -17.26 13.29 23.33
C ALA A 90 -18.18 12.51 24.29
N CYS A 91 -17.89 11.23 24.55
CA CYS A 91 -18.63 10.44 25.52
C CYS A 91 -18.57 11.01 26.93
N ALA A 92 -17.42 11.55 27.35
CA ALA A 92 -17.23 12.13 28.67
C ALA A 92 -17.95 13.47 28.86
N VAL A 93 -18.10 14.26 27.78
CA VAL A 93 -18.78 15.56 27.79
C VAL A 93 -20.30 15.40 27.69
N GLN A 94 -20.78 14.49 26.83
CA GLN A 94 -22.21 14.40 26.51
C GLN A 94 -23.01 13.47 27.42
N PHE A 95 -22.36 12.53 28.12
CA PHE A 95 -23.04 11.53 28.92
C PHE A 95 -22.47 11.41 30.33
N SER A 96 -23.30 10.94 31.27
CA SER A 96 -22.93 10.62 32.65
C SER A 96 -23.37 9.20 33.02
N GLY A 97 -22.85 8.69 34.14
CA GLY A 97 -23.24 7.38 34.71
C GLY A 97 -23.16 6.20 33.74
N ALA A 98 -24.20 5.37 33.72
CA ALA A 98 -24.28 4.18 32.87
C ALA A 98 -24.24 4.51 31.36
N ASN A 99 -24.81 5.65 30.94
CA ASN A 99 -24.82 6.08 29.55
C ASN A 99 -23.41 6.44 29.05
N LYS A 100 -22.58 7.06 29.91
CA LYS A 100 -21.17 7.29 29.60
C LYS A 100 -20.44 5.98 29.36
N ILE A 101 -20.62 5.00 30.24
CA ILE A 101 -19.96 3.67 30.12
C ILE A 101 -20.39 2.97 28.82
N ALA A 102 -21.68 3.01 28.49
CA ALA A 102 -22.19 2.44 27.24
C ALA A 102 -21.61 3.13 26.00
N CYS A 103 -21.46 4.46 26.04
CA CYS A 103 -20.82 5.23 24.97
C CYS A 103 -19.34 4.85 24.80
N MET A 104 -18.57 4.80 25.90
CA MET A 104 -17.16 4.40 25.86
C MET A 104 -16.98 2.99 25.26
N ARG A 105 -17.83 2.02 25.64
CA ARG A 105 -17.82 0.66 25.06
C ARG A 105 -18.11 0.64 23.56
N ARG A 106 -18.91 1.58 23.05
CA ARG A 106 -19.11 1.72 21.59
C ARG A 106 -17.85 2.26 20.92
N CYS A 107 -17.16 3.24 21.51
CA CYS A 107 -15.86 3.69 21.03
C CYS A 107 -14.84 2.54 20.98
N ASP A 108 -14.80 1.67 22.01
CA ASP A 108 -13.91 0.50 22.01
C ASP A 108 -14.20 -0.46 20.84
N LYS A 109 -15.48 -0.73 20.56
CA LYS A 109 -15.91 -1.59 19.46
C LYS A 109 -15.53 -1.05 18.07
N ILE A 110 -15.62 0.27 17.85
CA ILE A 110 -15.23 0.90 16.58
C ILE A 110 -13.75 0.60 16.25
N TRP A 111 -12.90 0.62 17.26
CA TRP A 111 -11.45 0.42 17.12
C TRP A 111 -11.01 -1.03 17.37
N GLY A 112 -11.92 -2.00 17.32
CA GLY A 112 -11.59 -3.42 17.45
C GLY A 112 -11.05 -3.83 18.84
N ASN A 113 -11.19 -2.98 19.87
CA ASN A 113 -10.87 -3.37 21.24
C ASN A 113 -12.00 -4.27 21.76
N ARG A 114 -11.97 -5.55 21.38
CA ARG A 114 -12.84 -6.58 21.94
C ARG A 114 -12.32 -6.97 23.33
N LYS A 115 -12.58 -6.13 24.34
CA LYS A 115 -12.58 -6.58 25.74
C LYS A 115 -14.01 -6.68 26.22
#